data_AF-A0A317YM58-F1
#
_entry.id   AF-A0A317YM58-F1
#
_cell.length_a   1.000
_cell.length_b   1.000
_cell.length_c   1.000
_cell.angle_alpha   90.00
_cell.angle_beta   90.00
_cell.angle_gamma   90.00
#
_symmetry.space_group_name_H-M   'P 1'
#
loop_
_entity.id
_entity.type
_entity.pdbx_description
1 polymer ?
#
loop_
_entity_poly.entity_id
_entity_poly.type
_entity_poly.pdbx_seq_one_letter_code
_entity_poly.pdbx_strand_id
1 'polypeptide(L)' 'MGVIVALPDTPMLLGAMIMGPLVGWLMKKTNQLIQPRTPQGFEMLFNNFSAGILGFIMTIAGFKILAPLMKFIMHILS' A
#
# COMPACT_ATOMS: atom_id res chain seq x y z
N MET A 1 11.09 8.14 -4.35
CA MET A 1 11.13 7.70 -2.94
C MET A 1 9.74 7.16 -2.61
N GLY A 2 9.63 5.90 -2.18
CA GLY A 2 8.35 5.23 -1.92
C GLY A 2 8.00 5.19 -0.43
N VAL A 3 6.91 4.50 -0.07
CA VAL A 3 6.45 4.24 1.30
C VAL A 3 7.57 3.73 2.23
N ILE A 4 8.58 3.05 1.68
CA ILE A 4 9.69 2.41 2.42
C ILE A 4 10.82 3.41 2.74
N VAL A 5 10.90 4.54 2.02
CA VAL A 5 12.01 5.52 2.10
C VAL A 5 11.43 6.93 2.33
N ALA A 6 10.57 7.07 3.33
CA ALA A 6 9.90 8.35 3.60
C ALA A 6 10.73 9.31 4.48
N LEU A 7 11.78 8.82 5.17
CA LEU A 7 12.72 9.63 5.95
C LEU A 7 14.15 9.45 5.40
N PRO A 8 14.97 10.53 5.31
CA PRO A 8 16.40 10.42 5.09
C PRO A 8 17.02 9.58 6.21
N ASP A 9 17.95 8.68 5.86
CA ASP A 9 18.79 7.92 6.79
C ASP A 9 18.10 6.85 7.66
N THR A 10 16.79 6.63 7.52
CA THR A 10 16.10 5.52 8.21
C THR A 10 15.21 4.71 7.26
N PRO A 11 15.63 3.50 6.85
CA PRO A 11 14.73 2.56 6.18
C PRO A 11 13.53 2.24 7.07
N MET A 12 12.32 2.54 6.63
CA MET A 12 11.10 2.27 7.40
C MET A 12 10.66 0.80 7.23
N LEU A 13 11.51 -0.14 7.64
CA LEU A 13 11.25 -1.59 7.55
C LEU A 13 9.94 -1.97 8.27
N LEU A 14 9.73 -1.42 9.48
CA LEU A 14 8.55 -1.70 10.29
C LEU A 14 7.25 -1.21 9.61
N GLY A 15 7.29 -0.04 9.00
CA GLY A 15 6.17 0.47 8.21
C GLY A 15 5.95 -0.30 6.90
N ALA A 16 7.01 -0.77 6.25
CA ALA A 16 6.92 -1.66 5.09
C ALA A 16 6.30 -3.02 5.44
N MET A 17 6.63 -3.58 6.60
CA MET A 17 6.07 -4.84 7.11
C MET A 17 4.59 -4.76 7.43
N ILE A 18 4.08 -3.58 7.83
CA ILE A 18 2.65 -3.35 8.04
C ILE A 18 1.94 -3.07 6.72
N MET A 19 2.54 -2.22 5.88
CA MET A 19 1.94 -1.83 4.60
C MET A 19 1.85 -2.98 3.60
N GLY A 20 2.80 -3.90 3.57
CA GLY A 20 2.79 -5.06 2.65
C GLY A 20 1.52 -5.91 2.77
N PRO A 21 1.23 -6.50 3.95
CA PRO A 21 0.02 -7.27 4.19
C PRO A 21 -1.26 -6.45 4.01
N LEU A 22 -1.26 -5.17 4.42
CA LEU A 22 -2.42 -4.30 4.33
C LEU A 22 -2.79 -4.00 2.87
N VAL A 23 -1.80 -3.69 2.02
CA VAL A 23 -1.98 -3.54 0.56
C VAL A 23 -2.48 -4.84 -0.06
N GLY A 24 -1.89 -5.99 0.30
CA GLY A 24 -2.31 -7.29 -0.19
C GLY A 24 -3.76 -7.65 0.18
N TRP A 25 -4.17 -7.34 1.41
CA TRP A 25 -5.55 -7.53 1.86
C TRP A 25 -6.54 -6.62 1.12
N LEU A 26 -6.20 -5.33 0.98
CA LEU A 26 -7.01 -4.37 0.24
C LEU A 26 -7.17 -4.80 -1.22
N MET A 27 -6.08 -5.26 -1.83
CA MET A 27 -6.06 -5.74 -3.20
C MET A 27 -6.94 -6.97 -3.40
N LYS A 28 -6.89 -7.94 -2.48
CA LYS A 28 -7.79 -9.10 -2.48
C LYS A 28 -9.26 -8.67 -2.46
N LYS A 29 -9.62 -7.73 -1.57
CA LYS A 29 -11.00 -7.23 -1.43
C LYS A 29 -11.45 -6.48 -2.68
N THR A 30 -10.57 -5.69 -3.28
CA THR A 30 -10.86 -4.90 -4.47
C THR A 30 -11.03 -5.80 -5.69
N ASN A 31 -10.17 -6.80 -5.85
CA ASN A 31 -10.31 -7.80 -6.92
C ASN A 31 -11.60 -8.60 -6.76
N GLN A 32 -11.98 -9.03 -5.55
CA GLN A 32 -13.26 -9.72 -5.31
C GLN A 32 -14.49 -8.90 -5.72
N LEU A 33 -14.44 -7.57 -5.60
CA LEU A 33 -15.53 -6.68 -6.00
C LEU A 33 -15.61 -6.48 -7.53
N ILE A 34 -14.48 -6.55 -8.22
CA ILE A 34 -14.35 -6.29 -9.65
C ILE A 34 -14.57 -7.56 -10.46
N GLN A 35 -13.98 -8.69 -10.03
CA GLN A 35 -13.98 -9.98 -10.72
C GLN A 35 -15.36 -10.49 -11.17
N PRO A 36 -16.45 -10.43 -10.38
CA PRO A 36 -17.77 -10.90 -10.82
C PRO A 36 -18.39 -10.03 -11.93
N ARG A 37 -17.86 -8.83 -12.19
CA ARG A 37 -18.33 -7.92 -13.24
C ARG A 37 -17.43 -7.92 -14.48
N THR A 38 -16.36 -8.71 -14.48
CA THR A 38 -15.36 -8.69 -15.56
C THR A 38 -15.62 -9.80 -16.57
N PRO A 39 -15.65 -9.51 -17.88
CA PRO A 39 -15.75 -10.54 -18.91
C PRO A 39 -14.47 -11.42 -18.97
N GLN A 40 -14.66 -12.71 -19.29
CA GLN A 40 -13.56 -13.66 -19.46
C GLN A 40 -12.54 -13.15 -20.49
N GLY A 41 -11.25 -13.30 -20.17
CA GLY A 41 -10.13 -12.81 -21.00
C GLY A 41 -9.68 -11.38 -20.68
N PHE A 42 -10.54 -10.54 -20.11
CA PHE A 42 -10.17 -9.19 -19.64
C PHE A 42 -9.72 -9.15 -18.16
N GLU A 43 -9.80 -10.28 -17.46
CA GLU A 43 -9.48 -10.38 -16.04
C GLU A 43 -8.06 -9.90 -15.72
N MET A 44 -7.06 -10.27 -16.52
CA MET A 44 -5.69 -9.80 -16.29
C MET A 44 -5.53 -8.30 -16.53
N LEU A 45 -6.25 -7.73 -17.50
CA LEU A 45 -6.21 -6.29 -17.76
C LEU A 45 -6.81 -5.52 -16.58
N PHE A 46 -7.98 -5.94 -16.11
CA PHE A 46 -8.63 -5.33 -14.94
C PHE A 46 -7.83 -5.54 -13.65
N ASN A 47 -7.25 -6.72 -13.45
CA ASN A 47 -6.42 -7.01 -12.28
C ASN A 47 -5.16 -6.15 -12.26
N ASN A 48 -4.49 -5.97 -13.40
CA ASN A 48 -3.31 -5.11 -13.50
C ASN A 48 -3.67 -3.62 -13.34
N PHE A 49 -4.81 -3.18 -13.88
CA PHE A 49 -5.26 -1.80 -13.75
C PHE A 49 -5.70 -1.47 -12.32
N SER A 50 -6.45 -2.38 -11.69
CA SER A 50 -6.82 -2.34 -10.27
C SER A 50 -5.58 -2.31 -9.37
N ALA A 51 -4.59 -3.17 -9.65
CA ALA A 51 -3.29 -3.18 -8.97
C ALA A 51 -2.59 -1.82 -9.06
N GLY A 52 -2.55 -1.24 -10.26
CA GLY A 52 -1.91 0.05 -10.51
C GLY A 52 -2.58 1.20 -9.76
N ILE A 53 -3.91 1.31 -9.85
CA ILE A 53 -4.67 2.37 -9.15
C ILE A 53 -4.54 2.21 -7.64
N LEU A 54 -4.70 0.99 -7.13
CA LEU A 54 -4.63 0.73 -5.70
C LEU A 54 -3.21 0.96 -5.17
N GLY A 55 -2.18 0.53 -5.90
CA GLY A 55 -0.78 0.81 -5.57
C GLY A 55 -0.46 2.31 -5.54
N PHE A 56 -1.01 3.09 -6.47
CA PHE A 56 -0.85 4.54 -6.50
C PHE A 56 -1.50 5.21 -5.27
N ILE A 57 -2.75 4.86 -4.97
CA ILE A 57 -3.47 5.37 -3.80
C ILE A 57 -2.73 5.00 -2.51
N MET A 58 -2.30 3.75 -2.40
CA MET A 58 -1.59 3.24 -1.22
C MET A 58 -0.21 3.88 -1.06
N THR A 59 0.44 4.29 -2.15
CA THR A 59 1.71 5.03 -2.08
C THR A 59 1.50 6.42 -1.48
N ILE A 60 0.47 7.15 -1.92
CA ILE A 60 0.14 8.48 -1.38
C ILE A 60 -0.29 8.36 0.09
N ALA A 61 -1.17 7.40 0.40
CA ALA A 61 -1.62 7.15 1.75
C ALA A 61 -0.47 6.72 2.67
N GLY A 62 0.40 5.82 2.20
CA GLY A 62 1.57 5.35 2.92
C GLY A 62 2.53 6.48 3.28
N PHE A 63 2.80 7.41 2.37
CA PHE A 63 3.60 8.60 2.68
C PHE A 63 2.99 9.46 3.80
N LYS A 64 1.68 9.69 3.75
CA LYS A 64 0.98 10.48 4.79
C LYS A 64 0.90 9.78 6.13
N ILE A 65 0.81 8.44 6.16
CA ILE A 65 0.62 7.65 7.38
C ILE A 65 1.97 7.31 8.02
N LEU A 66 2.98 6.89 7.24
CA LEU A 66 4.26 6.46 7.82
C LEU A 66 5.02 7.59 8.50
N ALA A 67 5.05 8.79 7.90
CA ALA A 67 5.77 9.93 8.45
C ALA A 67 5.35 10.28 9.90
N PRO A 68 4.05 10.46 10.23
CA PRO A 68 3.62 10.69 11.60
C PRO A 68 3.74 9.44 12.49
N LEU A 69 3.49 8.25 11.95
CA LEU A 69 3.56 7.01 12.72
C LEU A 69 4.98 6.77 13.26
N MET A 70 6.00 6.99 12.43
CA MET A 70 7.40 6.82 12.86
C MET A 70 7.86 7.93 13.79
N LYS A 71 7.41 9.18 13.59
CA LYS A 71 7.64 10.26 14.58
C LYS A 71 7.05 9.92 15.94
N PHE A 72 5.85 9.34 15.97
CA PHE A 72 5.19 8.93 17.22
C PHE A 72 5.95 7.79 17.92
N ILE A 73 6.38 6.76 17.17
CA ILE A 73 7.18 5.66 17.73
C ILE A 73 8.51 6.18 18.29
N MET A 74 9.21 7.05 17.55
CA MET A 74 10.45 7.66 18.02
C MET A 74 10.23 8.55 19.25
N HIS A 75 9.10 9.25 19.35
CA HIS A 75 8.76 10.06 20.52
C HIS A 75 8.49 9.21 21.78
N ILE A 76 7.94 7.99 21.62
CA ILE A 76 7.72 7.07 22.74
C ILE A 76 9.02 6.37 23.18
N LEU A 77 9.91 6.08 22.23
CA LEU A 77 11.18 5.40 22.53
C LEU A 77 12.28 6.31 23.09
N SER A 78 12.14 7.64 22.96
CA SER A 78 13.04 8.66 23.52
C SER A 78 12.58 9.13 24.88
#